data_AF-A0AAN4Z6S1-F1
#
_entry.id   AF-A0AAN4Z6S1-F1
#
_cell.length_a   1.000
_cell.length_b   1.000
_cell.length_c   1.000
_cell.angle_alpha   90.00
_cell.angle_beta   90.00
_cell.angle_gamma   90.00
#
_symmetry.space_group_name_H-M   'P 1'
#
loop_
_entity.id
_entity.type
_entity.pdbx_description
1 polymer ?
#
loop_
_entity_poly.entity_id
_entity_poly.type
_entity_poly.pdbx_seq_one_letter_code
_entity_poly.pdbx_strand_id
1 'polypeptide(L)'
;MSFSSSLSSSSNMSISDFQKKKAEEAQQQKIRWAAWEREEIEAEARAREHDAYWERRETDDVNAWRDKDLANAIDKASRAGYKGPHGNFDVPVEMKIELDALYHQVTVGDYDGNTIVRCAEQWKTLKGMSRIEAQRAYIRATNKMLSRYGWNPPEGWH
;
A
#
# COMPACT_ATOMS: atom_id res chain seq x y z
N MET A 1 -55.00 19.94 62.51
CA MET A 1 -54.17 19.51 61.37
C MET A 1 -54.86 19.99 60.10
N SER A 2 -54.40 21.09 59.52
CA SER A 2 -55.01 21.68 58.32
C SER A 2 -54.14 21.38 57.12
N PHE A 3 -54.58 20.47 56.26
CA PHE A 3 -53.92 20.15 55.00
C PHE A 3 -54.31 21.20 53.97
N SER A 4 -53.35 22.07 53.61
CA SER A 4 -53.49 22.99 52.47
C SER A 4 -53.27 22.20 51.18
N SER A 5 -54.35 21.96 50.43
CA SER A 5 -54.28 21.47 49.05
C SER A 5 -53.89 22.62 48.13
N SER A 6 -52.60 22.70 47.76
CA SER A 6 -52.18 23.50 46.60
C SER A 6 -52.47 22.72 45.32
N LEU A 7 -53.63 23.00 44.73
CA LEU A 7 -54.00 22.53 43.41
C LEU A 7 -52.94 22.96 42.37
N SER A 8 -52.51 21.97 41.61
CA SER A 8 -51.77 22.05 40.35
C SER A 8 -52.25 23.23 39.50
N SER A 9 -51.40 24.24 39.31
CA SER A 9 -51.54 25.19 38.21
C SER A 9 -50.99 24.53 36.95
N SER A 10 -51.83 23.71 36.30
CA SER A 10 -51.61 23.33 34.91
C SER A 10 -51.87 24.57 34.06
N SER A 11 -50.80 25.31 33.76
CA SER A 11 -50.84 26.45 32.84
C SER A 11 -51.26 25.95 31.46
N ASN A 12 -52.50 26.23 31.07
CA ASN A 12 -52.97 26.05 29.70
C ASN A 12 -52.13 26.97 28.80
N MET A 13 -51.17 26.40 28.08
CA MET A 13 -50.43 27.12 27.02
C MET A 13 -51.44 27.71 26.03
N SER A 14 -51.26 28.98 25.68
CA SER A 14 -52.09 29.59 24.65
C SER A 14 -51.84 28.91 23.30
N ILE A 15 -52.86 28.82 22.45
CA ILE A 15 -52.76 28.21 21.12
C ILE A 15 -51.65 28.87 20.28
N SER A 16 -51.44 30.18 20.46
CA SER A 16 -50.35 30.94 19.84
C SER A 16 -48.97 30.48 20.31
N ASP A 17 -48.78 30.28 21.62
CA ASP A 17 -47.48 29.86 22.16
C ASP A 17 -47.16 28.41 21.77
N PHE A 18 -48.19 27.56 21.69
CA PHE A 18 -48.05 26.22 21.15
C PHE A 18 -47.63 26.20 19.67
N GLN A 19 -48.24 27.08 18.84
CA GLN A 19 -47.88 27.21 17.44
C GLN A 19 -46.46 27.75 17.24
N LYS A 20 -46.03 28.73 18.05
CA LYS A 20 -44.66 29.25 18.04
C LYS A 20 -43.64 28.17 18.40
N LYS A 21 -43.89 27.43 19.49
CA LYS A 21 -43.01 26.33 19.92
C LYS A 21 -42.91 25.24 18.85
N LYS A 22 -44.03 24.87 18.22
CA LYS A 22 -44.04 23.89 17.12
C LYS A 22 -43.26 24.39 15.89
N ALA A 23 -43.34 25.68 15.58
CA ALA A 23 -42.57 26.28 14.48
C ALA A 23 -41.07 26.32 14.78
N GLU A 24 -40.68 26.63 16.02
CA GLU A 24 -39.28 26.61 16.47
C GLU A 24 -38.71 25.19 16.44
N GLU A 25 -39.45 24.20 16.92
CA GLU A 25 -39.05 22.79 16.86
C GLU A 25 -38.87 22.33 15.40
N ALA A 26 -39.78 22.73 14.50
CA ALA A 26 -39.65 22.42 13.07
C ALA A 26 -38.43 23.09 12.42
N GLN A 27 -38.10 24.32 12.81
CA GLN A 27 -36.88 25.00 12.35
C GLN A 27 -35.62 24.31 12.88
N GLN A 28 -35.60 23.91 14.16
CA GLN A 28 -34.49 23.16 14.73
C GLN A 28 -34.29 21.80 14.05
N GLN A 29 -35.38 21.10 13.70
CA GLN A 29 -35.31 19.85 12.95
C GLN A 29 -34.70 20.06 11.56
N LYS A 30 -35.08 21.11 10.84
CA LYS A 30 -34.48 21.47 9.55
C LYS A 30 -32.99 21.77 9.66
N ILE A 31 -32.59 22.52 10.69
CA ILE A 31 -31.18 22.84 10.95
C ILE A 31 -30.38 21.57 11.27
N ARG A 32 -30.93 20.67 12.10
CA ARG A 32 -30.30 19.38 12.41
C ARG A 32 -30.14 18.50 11.17
N TRP A 33 -31.17 18.43 10.34
CA TRP A 33 -31.12 17.69 9.09
C TRP A 33 -30.02 18.23 8.16
N ALA A 34 -29.98 19.55 7.96
CA ALA A 34 -28.95 20.18 7.14
C ALA A 34 -27.53 20.04 7.73
N ALA A 35 -27.40 20.00 9.06
CA ALA A 35 -26.12 19.71 9.71
C ALA A 35 -25.68 18.26 9.47
N TRP A 36 -26.60 17.30 9.61
CA TRP A 36 -26.34 15.89 9.37
C TRP A 36 -25.91 15.61 7.92
N GLU A 37 -26.60 16.19 6.92
CA GLU A 37 -26.20 16.06 5.50
C GLU A 37 -24.78 16.58 5.25
N ARG A 38 -24.40 17.71 5.88
CA ARG A 38 -23.02 18.23 5.76
C ARG A 38 -22.00 17.32 6.42
N GLU A 39 -22.29 16.81 7.61
CA GLU A 39 -21.42 15.88 8.31
C GLU A 39 -21.20 14.59 7.52
N GLU A 40 -22.23 14.10 6.83
CA GLU A 40 -22.13 12.94 5.93
C GLU A 40 -21.18 13.22 4.77
N ILE A 41 -21.36 14.34 4.07
CA ILE A 41 -20.48 14.76 2.96
C ILE A 41 -19.03 14.96 3.43
N GLU A 42 -18.83 15.60 4.59
CA GLU A 42 -17.51 15.79 5.18
C GLU A 42 -16.87 14.47 5.64
N ALA A 43 -17.66 13.51 6.12
CA ALA A 43 -17.19 12.17 6.47
C ALA A 43 -16.75 11.40 5.22
N GLU A 44 -17.52 11.45 4.14
CA GLU A 44 -17.13 10.84 2.85
C GLU A 44 -15.87 11.49 2.26
N ALA A 45 -15.75 12.82 2.37
CA ALA A 45 -14.55 13.54 1.94
C ALA A 45 -13.32 13.11 2.75
N ARG A 46 -13.44 13.04 4.09
CA ARG A 46 -12.36 12.57 4.97
C ARG A 46 -11.98 11.10 4.71
N ALA A 47 -12.95 10.24 4.42
CA ALA A 47 -12.69 8.86 4.05
C ALA A 47 -11.85 8.78 2.77
N ARG A 48 -12.24 9.52 1.72
CA ARG A 48 -11.48 9.62 0.47
C ARG A 48 -10.06 10.16 0.68
N GLU A 49 -9.91 11.20 1.50
CA GLU A 49 -8.59 11.76 1.84
C GLU A 49 -7.71 10.76 2.60
N HIS A 50 -8.29 10.01 3.53
CA HIS A 50 -7.61 8.97 4.29
C HIS A 50 -7.12 7.84 3.39
N ASP A 51 -7.97 7.34 2.50
CA ASP A 51 -7.60 6.28 1.56
C ASP A 51 -6.47 6.75 0.62
N ALA A 52 -6.60 7.95 0.04
CA ALA A 52 -5.58 8.54 -0.81
C ALA A 52 -4.26 8.85 -0.07
N TYR A 53 -4.30 9.08 1.25
CA TYR A 53 -3.11 9.22 2.06
C TYR A 53 -2.37 7.88 2.22
N TRP A 54 -3.09 6.80 2.50
CA TRP A 54 -2.49 5.48 2.66
C TRP A 54 -1.96 4.91 1.36
N GLU A 55 -2.67 5.09 0.23
CA GLU A 55 -2.17 4.71 -1.10
C GLU A 55 -0.85 5.42 -1.45
N ARG A 56 -0.76 6.73 -1.15
CA ARG A 56 0.49 7.48 -1.33
C ARG A 56 1.61 6.95 -0.46
N ARG A 57 1.36 6.65 0.81
CA ARG A 57 2.40 6.07 1.69
C ARG A 57 2.86 4.70 1.24
N GLU A 58 1.94 3.84 0.79
CA GLU A 58 2.33 2.52 0.27
C GLU A 58 3.27 2.68 -0.95
N THR A 59 2.97 3.65 -1.80
CA THR A 59 3.78 3.99 -2.97
C THR A 59 5.13 4.60 -2.58
N ASP A 60 5.14 5.62 -1.74
CA ASP A 60 6.33 6.43 -1.44
C ASP A 60 7.25 5.78 -0.40
N ASP A 61 6.71 5.20 0.67
CA ASP A 61 7.53 4.66 1.76
C ASP A 61 7.90 3.19 1.50
N VAL A 62 6.94 2.38 1.05
CA VAL A 62 7.15 0.93 0.98
C VAL A 62 7.72 0.50 -0.37
N ASN A 63 7.22 1.03 -1.49
CA ASN A 63 7.74 0.66 -2.81
C ASN A 63 9.08 1.31 -3.13
N ALA A 64 9.34 2.56 -2.72
CA ALA A 64 10.63 3.20 -2.93
C ALA A 64 11.78 2.48 -2.20
N TRP A 65 11.55 2.00 -0.97
CA TRP A 65 12.54 1.20 -0.24
C TRP A 65 12.83 -0.13 -0.92
N ARG A 66 11.81 -0.77 -1.50
CA ARG A 66 11.99 -2.02 -2.26
C ARG A 66 12.83 -1.79 -3.51
N ASP A 67 12.66 -0.65 -4.19
CA ASP A 67 13.44 -0.32 -5.38
C ASP A 67 14.92 -0.15 -5.05
N LYS A 68 15.24 0.42 -3.88
CA LYS A 68 16.60 0.45 -3.35
C LYS A 68 17.15 -0.96 -3.07
N ASP A 69 16.36 -1.84 -2.44
CA ASP A 69 16.77 -3.22 -2.14
C ASP A 69 16.99 -4.03 -3.43
N LEU A 70 16.15 -3.82 -4.43
CA LEU A 70 16.30 -4.42 -5.75
C LEU A 70 17.58 -3.95 -6.44
N ALA A 71 17.85 -2.64 -6.45
CA ALA A 71 19.07 -2.10 -7.04
C ALA A 71 20.33 -2.69 -6.37
N ASN A 72 20.33 -2.79 -5.05
CA ASN A 72 21.40 -3.44 -4.28
C ASN A 72 21.52 -4.94 -4.62
N ALA A 73 20.40 -5.64 -4.80
CA ALA A 73 20.41 -7.05 -5.21
C ALA A 73 20.95 -7.21 -6.64
N ILE A 74 20.60 -6.32 -7.58
CA ILE A 74 21.11 -6.34 -8.96
C ILE A 74 22.63 -6.12 -8.96
N ASP A 75 23.14 -5.12 -8.23
CA ASP A 75 24.58 -4.86 -8.14
C ASP A 75 25.33 -6.09 -7.61
N LYS A 76 24.85 -6.68 -6.50
CA LYS A 76 25.45 -7.89 -5.95
C LYS A 76 25.35 -9.08 -6.90
N ALA A 77 24.21 -9.26 -7.56
CA ALA A 77 24.01 -10.35 -8.52
C ALA A 77 24.97 -10.24 -9.72
N SER A 78 25.24 -9.02 -10.19
CA SER A 78 26.13 -8.77 -11.33
C SER A 78 27.58 -9.19 -11.06
N ARG A 79 27.99 -9.17 -9.79
CA ARG A 79 29.32 -9.54 -9.30
C ARG A 79 29.33 -10.90 -8.60
N ALA A 80 28.25 -11.67 -8.72
CA ALA A 80 28.13 -12.96 -8.09
C ALA A 80 29.05 -13.98 -8.76
N GLY A 81 29.62 -14.86 -7.92
CA GLY A 81 30.66 -15.79 -8.32
C GLY A 81 32.00 -15.37 -7.76
N TYR A 82 32.32 -15.91 -6.58
CA TYR A 82 33.53 -15.60 -5.86
C TYR A 82 34.76 -16.07 -6.63
N LYS A 83 35.75 -15.19 -6.72
CA LYS A 83 37.09 -15.48 -7.25
C LYS A 83 38.10 -14.92 -6.27
N GLY A 84 38.88 -15.78 -5.63
CA GLY A 84 39.85 -15.35 -4.63
C GLY A 84 40.67 -16.47 -4.01
N PRO A 85 41.41 -16.17 -2.92
CA PRO A 85 42.32 -17.11 -2.27
C PRO A 85 41.65 -18.39 -1.78
N HIS A 86 40.35 -18.32 -1.43
CA HIS A 86 39.58 -19.45 -0.91
C HIS A 86 38.91 -20.29 -2.00
N GLY A 87 39.21 -20.03 -3.28
CA GLY A 87 38.70 -20.78 -4.42
C GLY A 87 37.94 -19.91 -5.43
N ASN A 88 37.39 -20.60 -6.42
CA ASN A 88 36.65 -20.01 -7.52
C ASN A 88 35.28 -20.70 -7.62
N PHE A 89 34.21 -19.97 -7.36
CA PHE A 89 32.85 -20.48 -7.40
C PHE A 89 32.08 -19.75 -8.48
N ASP A 90 31.81 -20.42 -9.59
CA ASP A 90 31.02 -19.85 -10.68
C ASP A 90 29.53 -20.07 -10.45
N VAL A 91 28.74 -19.04 -10.75
CA VAL A 91 27.28 -19.13 -10.71
C VAL A 91 26.77 -19.90 -11.94
N PRO A 92 25.98 -20.99 -11.75
CA PRO A 92 25.28 -21.71 -12.82
C PRO A 92 24.45 -20.81 -13.74
N VAL A 93 24.42 -21.15 -15.02
CA VAL A 93 23.74 -20.36 -16.05
C VAL A 93 22.24 -20.28 -15.80
N GLU A 94 21.64 -21.35 -15.27
CA GLU A 94 20.22 -21.47 -15.00
C GLU A 94 19.75 -20.44 -13.98
N MET A 95 20.55 -20.18 -12.93
CA MET A 95 20.24 -19.13 -11.95
C MET A 95 20.35 -17.73 -12.56
N LYS A 96 21.27 -17.52 -13.50
CA LYS A 96 21.35 -16.25 -14.23
C LYS A 96 20.12 -16.04 -15.11
N ILE A 97 19.64 -17.10 -15.78
CA ILE A 97 18.42 -17.07 -16.58
C ILE A 97 17.18 -16.78 -15.71
N GLU A 98 17.08 -17.40 -14.53
CA GLU A 98 16.02 -17.13 -13.55
C GLU A 98 16.01 -15.67 -13.11
N LEU A 99 17.18 -15.14 -12.74
CA LEU A 99 17.31 -13.73 -12.33
C LEU A 99 16.97 -12.77 -13.48
N ASP A 100 17.42 -13.03 -14.70
CA ASP A 100 17.08 -12.20 -15.86
C ASP A 100 15.57 -12.19 -16.13
N ALA A 101 14.90 -13.36 -16.07
CA ALA A 101 13.46 -13.44 -16.25
C ALA A 101 12.71 -12.62 -15.20
N LEU A 102 13.12 -12.71 -13.93
CA LEU A 102 12.57 -11.93 -12.83
C LEU A 102 12.83 -10.43 -13.03
N TYR A 103 14.03 -10.05 -13.50
CA TYR A 103 14.36 -8.66 -13.81
C TYR A 103 13.47 -8.09 -14.91
N HIS A 104 13.23 -8.85 -15.99
CA HIS A 104 12.29 -8.46 -17.04
C HIS A 104 10.86 -8.34 -16.52
N GLN A 105 10.39 -9.26 -15.66
CA GLN A 105 9.07 -9.16 -15.05
C GLN A 105 8.92 -7.90 -14.17
N VAL A 106 9.99 -7.48 -13.48
CA VAL A 106 9.96 -6.26 -12.65
C VAL A 106 9.95 -4.98 -13.50
N THR A 107 10.68 -4.97 -14.61
CA THR A 107 10.94 -3.75 -15.40
C THR A 107 9.95 -3.56 -16.56
N VAL A 108 9.58 -4.64 -17.23
CA VAL A 108 8.69 -4.63 -18.40
C VAL A 108 7.29 -5.14 -18.03
N GLY A 109 7.20 -6.07 -17.07
CA GLY A 109 5.96 -6.78 -16.75
C GLY A 109 5.87 -8.10 -17.52
N ASP A 110 4.67 -8.48 -17.94
CA ASP A 110 4.46 -9.72 -18.68
C ASP A 110 5.25 -9.78 -19.99
N TYR A 111 5.59 -11.00 -20.40
CA TYR A 111 6.34 -11.29 -21.62
C TYR A 111 5.80 -10.55 -22.85
N ASP A 112 6.68 -9.79 -23.51
CA ASP A 112 6.36 -8.87 -24.60
C ASP A 112 6.48 -9.48 -26.01
N GLY A 113 6.83 -10.77 -26.11
CA GLY A 113 7.09 -11.45 -27.38
C GLY A 113 8.55 -11.40 -27.83
N ASN A 114 9.47 -10.82 -27.06
CA ASN A 114 10.88 -10.78 -27.40
C ASN A 114 11.53 -12.16 -27.26
N THR A 115 11.85 -12.80 -28.38
CA THR A 115 12.49 -14.13 -28.40
C THR A 115 14.02 -14.07 -28.37
N ILE A 116 14.62 -12.87 -28.43
CA ILE A 116 16.08 -12.69 -28.49
C ILE A 116 16.69 -12.83 -27.10
N VAL A 117 15.94 -12.49 -26.04
CA VAL A 117 16.43 -12.59 -24.66
C VAL A 117 16.58 -14.06 -24.26
N ARG A 118 17.74 -14.42 -23.69
CA ARG A 118 18.05 -15.79 -23.26
C ARG A 118 17.07 -16.36 -22.24
N CYS A 119 16.37 -15.50 -21.52
CA CYS A 119 15.41 -15.86 -20.49
C CYS A 119 13.96 -15.91 -21.00
N ALA A 120 13.71 -15.81 -22.31
CA ALA A 120 12.36 -15.75 -22.87
C ALA A 120 11.45 -16.88 -22.39
N GLU A 121 11.92 -18.12 -22.42
CA GLU A 121 11.14 -19.28 -21.96
C GLU A 121 10.80 -19.18 -20.47
N GLN A 122 11.77 -18.77 -19.65
CA GLN A 122 11.55 -18.61 -18.22
C GLN A 122 10.63 -17.41 -17.91
N TRP A 123 10.75 -16.32 -18.65
CA TRP A 123 9.91 -15.13 -18.49
C TRP A 123 8.45 -15.41 -18.84
N LYS A 124 8.17 -16.23 -19.86
CA LYS A 124 6.80 -16.70 -20.18
C LYS A 124 6.12 -17.41 -19.00
N THR A 125 6.87 -18.10 -18.14
CA THR A 125 6.32 -18.79 -16.98
C THR A 125 5.85 -17.84 -15.87
N LEU A 126 6.31 -16.58 -15.89
CA LEU A 126 6.00 -15.57 -14.88
C LEU A 126 4.75 -14.76 -15.19
N LYS A 127 3.99 -15.13 -16.23
CA LYS A 127 2.80 -14.40 -16.67
C LYS A 127 1.82 -14.17 -15.52
N GLY A 128 1.41 -12.92 -15.33
CA GLY A 128 0.48 -12.49 -14.28
C GLY A 128 1.14 -12.26 -12.92
N MET A 129 2.45 -12.46 -12.78
CA MET A 129 3.17 -12.11 -11.56
C MET A 129 3.28 -10.59 -11.43
N SER A 130 2.91 -10.05 -10.27
CA SER A 130 3.01 -8.61 -10.03
C SER A 130 4.47 -8.14 -9.94
N ARG A 131 4.72 -6.87 -10.25
CA ARG A 131 6.04 -6.24 -10.11
C ARG A 131 6.65 -6.46 -8.72
N ILE A 132 5.85 -6.28 -7.66
CA ILE A 132 6.31 -6.41 -6.27
C ILE A 132 6.67 -7.87 -5.94
N GLU A 133 5.89 -8.83 -6.42
CA GLU A 133 6.20 -10.25 -6.23
C GLU A 133 7.47 -10.66 -6.98
N ALA A 134 7.63 -10.21 -8.22
CA ALA A 134 8.83 -10.45 -9.01
C ALA A 134 10.07 -9.84 -8.34
N GLN A 135 9.95 -8.64 -7.76
CA GLN A 135 11.01 -7.97 -7.02
C GLN A 135 11.42 -8.76 -5.77
N ARG A 136 10.44 -9.23 -4.98
CA ARG A 136 10.69 -10.08 -3.81
C ARG A 136 11.33 -11.41 -4.21
N ALA A 137 10.88 -12.01 -5.31
CA ALA A 137 11.45 -13.24 -5.84
C ALA A 137 12.90 -13.03 -6.30
N TYR A 138 13.19 -11.93 -7.00
CA TYR A 138 14.55 -11.56 -7.42
C TYR A 138 15.49 -11.44 -6.23
N ILE A 139 15.11 -10.66 -5.21
CA ILE A 139 15.93 -10.46 -4.00
C ILE A 139 16.20 -11.80 -3.29
N ARG A 140 15.19 -12.67 -3.18
CA ARG A 140 15.35 -14.00 -2.57
C ARG A 140 16.29 -14.89 -3.38
N ALA A 141 16.12 -14.93 -4.70
CA ALA A 141 16.97 -15.71 -5.60
C ALA A 141 18.42 -15.22 -5.55
N THR A 142 18.63 -13.90 -5.55
CA THR A 142 19.95 -13.30 -5.38
C THR A 142 20.58 -13.71 -4.05
N ASN A 143 19.89 -13.56 -2.92
CA ASN A 143 20.45 -13.93 -1.62
C ASN A 143 20.84 -15.42 -1.58
N LYS A 144 19.99 -16.31 -2.11
CA LYS A 144 20.28 -17.74 -2.23
C LYS A 144 21.52 -18.01 -3.09
N MET A 145 21.67 -17.29 -4.19
CA MET A 145 22.83 -17.38 -5.07
C MET A 145 24.11 -16.92 -4.35
N LEU A 146 24.08 -15.74 -3.72
CA LEU A 146 25.24 -15.16 -3.01
C LEU A 146 25.68 -16.06 -1.86
N SER A 147 24.76 -16.65 -1.10
CA SER A 147 25.10 -17.57 -0.01
C SER A 147 25.80 -18.85 -0.49
N ARG A 148 25.61 -19.25 -1.75
CA ARG A 148 26.17 -20.49 -2.31
C ARG A 148 27.46 -20.28 -3.09
N TYR A 149 27.52 -19.22 -3.89
CA TYR A 149 28.62 -18.96 -4.83
C TYR A 149 29.47 -17.77 -4.43
N GLY A 150 29.13 -17.12 -3.31
CA GLY A 150 29.80 -15.92 -2.85
C GLY A 150 29.66 -14.76 -3.82
N TRP A 151 30.32 -13.67 -3.48
CA TRP A 151 30.31 -12.44 -4.24
C TRP A 151 31.54 -11.61 -3.91
N ASN A 152 32.04 -10.91 -4.93
CA ASN A 152 33.23 -10.10 -4.83
C ASN A 152 32.85 -8.62 -4.66
N PRO A 153 33.11 -8.01 -3.49
CA PRO A 153 32.88 -6.58 -3.30
C PRO A 153 33.69 -5.72 -4.27
N PRO A 154 33.20 -4.52 -4.66
CA PRO A 154 34.01 -3.51 -5.31
C PRO A 154 35.21 -3.15 -4.43
N GLU A 155 36.26 -2.69 -5.10
CA GLU A 155 37.43 -2.13 -4.44
C GLU A 155 37.03 -0.97 -3.50
N GLY A 156 37.56 -0.99 -2.27
CA GLY A 156 37.25 0.01 -1.24
C GLY A 156 35.97 -0.23 -0.42
N TRP A 157 35.25 -1.34 -0.64
CA TRP A 157 34.14 -1.71 0.24
C TRP A 157 34.68 -2.45 1.48
N HIS A 158 34.75 -1.75 2.62
CA HIS A 158 35.24 -2.25 3.91
C HIS A 158 34.22 -1.95 5.02
#